data_AF-A0A8S3Z642-F1
#
_entry.id   AF-A0A8S3Z642-F1
#
_cell.length_a   1.000
_cell.length_b   1.000
_cell.length_c   1.000
_cell.angle_alpha   90.00
_cell.angle_beta   90.00
_cell.angle_gamma   90.00
#
_symmetry.space_group_name_H-M   'P 1'
#
loop_
_entity.id
_entity.type
_entity.pdbx_description
1 polymer ?
#
loop_
_entity_poly.entity_id
_entity_poly.type
_entity_poly.pdbx_seq_one_letter_code
_entity_poly.pdbx_strand_id
1 'polypeptide(L)'
;VNLTICPHTETCCTRNMEEKLSTLTRKDHARHLEESFKILKTNFASRTKKFDDFFTELLDKARADLHEMFVKTYGLLYQQNSQIFTQLFDDLRGYYKGKDKNLAEVMDSFFSKLLQRMFELINSNYKFDDSYLVCVTERMNDLKPFGDVPQKLSLHVKRSFIAARTFVQGLAIGRDVVTAVVE
;
A
#
# COMPACT_ATOMS: atom_id res chain seq x y z
N VAL A 1 -37.67 -48.93 -8.48
CA VAL A 1 -37.34 -47.58 -7.99
C VAL A 1 -36.09 -47.12 -8.73
N ASN A 2 -36.14 -46.02 -9.47
CA ASN A 2 -34.99 -45.53 -10.24
C ASN A 2 -34.34 -44.37 -9.47
N LEU A 3 -33.41 -44.71 -8.59
CA LEU A 3 -32.57 -43.79 -7.82
C LEU A 3 -31.34 -43.41 -8.64
N THR A 4 -30.74 -42.23 -8.43
CA THR A 4 -29.60 -41.75 -9.24
C THR A 4 -28.28 -41.70 -8.49
N ILE A 5 -28.30 -41.71 -7.15
CA ILE A 5 -27.12 -41.56 -6.29
C ILE A 5 -26.95 -42.83 -5.44
N CYS A 6 -28.01 -43.28 -4.77
CA CYS A 6 -27.99 -44.45 -3.90
C CYS A 6 -27.95 -45.75 -4.73
N PRO A 7 -27.23 -46.80 -4.27
CA PRO A 7 -27.19 -48.09 -4.97
C PRO A 7 -28.58 -48.71 -5.14
N HIS A 8 -28.79 -49.41 -6.24
CA HIS A 8 -30.07 -50.07 -6.59
C HIS A 8 -30.28 -51.41 -5.86
N THR A 9 -30.08 -51.45 -4.54
CA THR A 9 -30.44 -52.57 -3.65
C THR A 9 -31.85 -52.39 -3.08
N GLU A 10 -32.35 -53.31 -2.26
CA GLU A 10 -33.59 -53.08 -1.51
C GLU A 10 -33.48 -51.76 -0.73
N THR A 11 -34.33 -50.79 -1.07
CA THR A 11 -34.22 -49.42 -0.60
C THR A 11 -35.59 -48.91 -0.15
N CYS A 12 -35.60 -48.24 1.01
CA CYS A 12 -36.79 -47.57 1.53
C CYS A 12 -36.98 -46.16 0.93
N CYS A 13 -36.04 -45.67 0.12
CA CYS A 13 -36.09 -44.32 -0.43
C CYS A 13 -36.85 -44.27 -1.76
N THR A 14 -37.74 -43.30 -1.90
CA THR A 14 -38.28 -42.88 -3.20
C THR A 14 -37.35 -41.85 -3.85
N ARG A 15 -37.51 -41.60 -5.16
CA ARG A 15 -36.74 -40.57 -5.88
C ARG A 15 -36.90 -39.17 -5.26
N ASN A 16 -38.11 -38.80 -4.86
CA ASN A 16 -38.36 -37.51 -4.18
C ASN A 16 -37.65 -37.43 -2.81
N MET A 17 -37.56 -38.55 -2.08
CA MET A 17 -36.78 -38.60 -0.84
C MET A 17 -35.28 -38.43 -1.11
N GLU A 18 -34.74 -39.09 -2.15
CA GLU A 18 -33.33 -38.96 -2.55
C GLU A 18 -32.98 -37.52 -2.97
N GLU A 19 -33.84 -36.86 -3.77
CA GLU A 19 -33.64 -35.46 -4.18
C GLU A 19 -33.65 -34.50 -2.99
N LYS A 20 -34.58 -34.68 -2.03
CA LYS A 20 -34.64 -33.88 -0.80
C LYS A 20 -33.42 -34.10 0.09
N LEU A 21 -33.02 -35.36 0.30
CA LEU A 21 -31.82 -35.68 1.08
C LEU A 21 -30.55 -35.13 0.43
N SER A 22 -30.41 -35.25 -0.89
CA SER A 22 -29.28 -34.67 -1.63
C SER A 22 -29.21 -33.15 -1.45
N THR A 23 -30.35 -32.46 -1.55
CA THR A 23 -30.42 -31.01 -1.35
C THR A 23 -30.07 -30.62 0.10
N LEU A 24 -30.59 -31.38 1.08
CA LEU A 24 -30.28 -31.17 2.49
C LEU A 24 -28.79 -31.35 2.77
N THR A 25 -28.18 -32.44 2.31
CA THR A 25 -26.75 -32.71 2.49
C THR A 25 -25.87 -31.64 1.82
N ARG A 26 -26.23 -31.18 0.62
CA ARG A 26 -25.51 -30.06 -0.03
C ARG A 26 -25.56 -28.79 0.80
N LYS A 27 -26.74 -28.45 1.35
CA LYS A 27 -26.93 -27.28 2.20
C LYS A 27 -26.14 -27.40 3.50
N ASP A 28 -26.18 -28.55 4.16
CA ASP A 28 -25.43 -28.77 5.40
C ASP A 28 -23.91 -28.78 5.17
N HIS A 29 -23.44 -29.36 4.07
CA HIS A 29 -22.03 -29.30 3.69
C HIS A 29 -21.57 -27.86 3.46
N ALA A 30 -22.33 -27.05 2.70
CA ALA A 30 -22.01 -25.65 2.47
C ALA A 30 -21.96 -24.84 3.79
N ARG A 31 -22.94 -25.05 4.69
CA ARG A 31 -22.96 -24.43 6.02
C ARG A 31 -21.74 -24.80 6.86
N HIS A 32 -21.38 -26.09 6.91
CA HIS A 32 -20.21 -26.54 7.67
C HIS A 32 -18.90 -26.00 7.09
N LEU A 33 -18.81 -25.86 5.77
CA LEU A 33 -17.66 -25.28 5.11
C LEU A 33 -17.54 -23.78 5.45
N GLU A 34 -18.63 -23.02 5.37
CA GLU A 34 -18.66 -21.61 5.79
C GLU A 34 -18.26 -21.44 7.26
N GLU A 35 -18.82 -22.23 8.17
CA GLU A 35 -18.49 -22.21 9.60
C GLU A 35 -17.00 -22.51 9.86
N SER A 36 -16.43 -23.47 9.13
CA SER A 36 -15.02 -23.87 9.25
C SER A 36 -14.06 -22.75 8.84
N PHE A 37 -14.39 -22.01 7.79
CA PHE A 37 -13.55 -20.93 7.27
C PHE A 37 -13.88 -19.54 7.85
N LYS A 38 -14.97 -19.40 8.60
CA LYS A 38 -15.43 -18.13 9.17
C LYS A 38 -14.34 -17.40 9.95
N ILE A 39 -13.66 -18.09 10.86
CA ILE A 39 -12.59 -17.51 11.69
C ILE A 39 -11.40 -17.06 10.82
N LEU A 40 -11.07 -17.84 9.79
CA LEU A 40 -9.98 -17.50 8.89
C LEU A 40 -10.31 -16.25 8.07
N LYS A 41 -11.53 -16.17 7.52
CA LYS A 41 -12.04 -15.01 6.76
C LYS A 41 -12.04 -13.75 7.62
N THR A 42 -12.55 -13.82 8.85
CA THR A 42 -12.58 -12.66 9.76
C THR A 42 -11.18 -12.23 10.17
N ASN A 43 -10.27 -13.17 10.41
CA ASN A 43 -8.88 -12.86 10.73
C ASN A 43 -8.18 -12.14 9.58
N PHE A 44 -8.21 -12.67 8.35
CA PHE A 44 -7.58 -11.99 7.21
C PHE A 44 -8.17 -10.59 6.99
N ALA A 45 -9.49 -10.44 7.04
CA ALA A 45 -10.13 -9.14 6.90
C ALA A 45 -9.68 -8.15 8.00
N SER A 46 -9.70 -8.58 9.26
CA SER A 46 -9.30 -7.75 10.40
C SER A 46 -7.82 -7.37 10.35
N ARG A 47 -6.93 -8.31 10.04
CA ARG A 47 -5.48 -8.06 9.95
C ARG A 47 -5.13 -7.15 8.77
N THR A 48 -5.78 -7.35 7.63
CA THR A 48 -5.62 -6.46 6.45
C THR A 48 -5.98 -5.03 6.84
N LYS A 49 -7.17 -4.82 7.42
CA LYS A 49 -7.63 -3.50 7.84
C LYS A 49 -6.69 -2.87 8.87
N LYS A 50 -6.36 -3.61 9.93
CA LYS A 50 -5.53 -3.09 11.02
C LYS A 50 -4.14 -2.65 10.53
N PHE A 51 -3.53 -3.42 9.63
CA PHE A 51 -2.24 -3.05 9.07
C PHE A 51 -2.35 -1.85 8.11
N ASP A 52 -3.41 -1.80 7.30
CA ASP A 52 -3.64 -0.67 6.39
C ASP A 52 -3.84 0.64 7.14
N ASP A 53 -4.67 0.62 8.20
CA ASP A 53 -4.92 1.76 9.08
C ASP A 53 -3.61 2.21 9.74
N PHE A 54 -2.85 1.27 10.32
CA PHE A 54 -1.56 1.56 10.96
C PHE A 54 -0.56 2.23 10.02
N PHE A 55 -0.35 1.68 8.82
CA PHE A 55 0.65 2.22 7.91
C PHE A 55 0.22 3.57 7.32
N THR A 56 -1.09 3.74 7.08
CA THR A 56 -1.65 5.01 6.60
C THR A 56 -1.49 6.10 7.67
N GLU A 57 -1.82 5.80 8.93
CA GLU A 57 -1.67 6.72 10.06
C GLU A 57 -0.19 7.07 10.30
N LEU A 58 0.71 6.09 10.21
CA LEU A 58 2.16 6.33 10.32
C LEU A 58 2.64 7.35 9.28
N LEU A 59 2.17 7.25 8.04
CA LEU A 59 2.55 8.16 6.96
C LEU A 59 1.96 9.57 7.18
N ASP A 60 0.68 9.64 7.56
CA ASP A 60 0.00 10.91 7.80
C ASP A 60 0.61 11.63 9.03
N LYS A 61 1.00 10.87 10.06
CA LYS A 61 1.73 11.39 11.23
C LYS A 61 3.13 11.88 10.86
N ALA A 62 3.90 11.11 10.10
CA ALA A 62 5.22 11.55 9.64
C ALA A 62 5.17 12.84 8.82
N ARG A 63 4.12 13.03 8.01
CA ARG A 63 3.85 14.29 7.28
C ARG A 63 3.57 15.45 8.23
N ALA A 64 2.71 15.23 9.22
CA ALA A 64 2.34 16.25 10.20
C ALA A 64 3.54 16.67 11.07
N ASP A 65 4.28 15.68 11.60
CA ASP A 65 5.46 15.90 12.45
C ASP A 65 6.55 16.67 11.68
N LEU A 66 6.80 16.30 10.40
CA LEU A 66 7.73 17.05 9.55
C LEU A 66 7.26 18.49 9.34
N HIS A 67 5.97 18.68 9.02
CA HIS A 67 5.42 20.01 8.80
C HIS A 67 5.56 20.90 10.04
N GLU A 68 5.13 20.41 11.20
CA GLU A 68 5.22 21.14 12.47
C GLU A 68 6.66 21.52 12.80
N MET A 69 7.59 20.56 12.73
CA MET A 69 8.99 20.79 13.03
C MET A 69 9.62 21.81 12.06
N PHE A 70 9.29 21.74 10.77
CA PHE A 70 9.86 22.62 9.75
C PHE A 70 9.25 24.02 9.80
N VAL A 71 7.95 24.17 10.10
CA VAL A 71 7.35 25.48 10.39
C VAL A 71 8.04 26.12 11.59
N LYS A 72 8.27 25.37 12.67
CA LYS A 72 8.94 25.90 13.86
C LYS A 72 10.39 26.31 13.60
N THR A 73 11.11 25.56 12.77
CA THR A 73 12.55 25.76 12.54
C THR A 73 12.84 26.78 11.44
N TYR A 74 12.08 26.75 10.34
CA TYR A 74 12.33 27.54 9.13
C TYR A 74 11.23 28.58 8.84
N GLY A 75 10.12 28.55 9.56
CA GLY A 75 9.05 29.53 9.46
C GLY A 75 8.49 29.69 8.05
N LEU A 76 8.35 30.95 7.63
CA LEU A 76 7.77 31.33 6.34
C LEU A 76 8.53 30.74 5.14
N LEU A 77 9.85 30.58 5.25
CA LEU A 77 10.69 30.01 4.20
C LEU A 77 10.25 28.59 3.85
N TYR A 78 9.96 27.77 4.85
CA TYR A 78 9.41 26.43 4.61
C TYR A 78 7.97 26.52 4.09
N GLN A 79 7.11 27.33 4.70
CA GLN A 79 5.70 27.40 4.33
C GLN A 79 5.51 27.72 2.83
N GLN A 80 6.28 28.68 2.30
CA GLN A 80 6.27 29.06 0.89
C GLN A 80 6.75 27.95 -0.07
N ASN A 81 7.50 26.97 0.43
CA ASN A 81 8.11 25.90 -0.37
C ASN A 81 7.63 24.50 0.06
N SER A 82 6.62 24.44 0.94
CA SER A 82 6.13 23.23 1.58
C SER A 82 5.57 22.22 0.58
N GLN A 83 5.17 22.70 -0.61
CA GLN A 83 4.65 21.88 -1.70
C GLN A 83 5.60 20.75 -2.11
N ILE A 84 6.92 20.97 -2.06
CA ILE A 84 7.93 19.95 -2.40
C ILE A 84 7.79 18.72 -1.48
N PHE A 85 7.56 18.97 -0.19
CA PHE A 85 7.40 17.91 0.82
C PHE A 85 6.00 17.29 0.76
N THR A 86 4.94 18.09 0.60
CA THR A 86 3.58 17.55 0.50
C THR A 86 3.44 16.62 -0.70
N GLN A 87 4.03 16.98 -1.85
CA GLN A 87 4.01 16.16 -3.05
C GLN A 87 4.74 14.82 -2.83
N LEU A 88 5.88 14.81 -2.13
CA LEU A 88 6.57 13.57 -1.76
C LEU A 88 5.65 12.65 -0.95
N PHE A 89 4.99 13.16 0.10
CA PHE A 89 4.07 12.35 0.90
C PHE A 89 2.86 11.85 0.09
N ASP A 90 2.32 12.67 -0.81
CA ASP A 90 1.22 12.27 -1.69
C ASP A 90 1.66 11.16 -2.67
N ASP A 91 2.90 11.22 -3.15
CA ASP A 91 3.49 10.20 -4.02
C ASP A 91 3.72 8.88 -3.26
N LEU A 92 4.25 8.96 -2.04
CA LEU A 92 4.43 7.80 -1.15
C LEU A 92 3.10 7.15 -0.79
N ARG A 93 2.09 7.94 -0.43
CA ARG A 93 0.73 7.45 -0.13
C ARG A 93 0.10 6.81 -1.37
N GLY A 94 0.28 7.44 -2.52
CA GLY A 94 -0.15 6.93 -3.81
C GLY A 94 0.47 5.57 -4.14
N TYR A 95 1.80 5.44 -3.99
CA TYR A 95 2.49 4.18 -4.19
C TYR A 95 1.96 3.09 -3.27
N TYR A 96 1.82 3.39 -1.98
CA TYR A 96 1.30 2.42 -0.99
C TYR A 96 -0.11 1.95 -1.35
N LYS A 97 -1.01 2.87 -1.76
CA LYS A 97 -2.40 2.54 -2.17
C LYS A 97 -2.52 1.92 -3.57
N GLY A 98 -1.40 1.59 -4.22
CA GLY A 98 -1.43 0.78 -5.44
C GLY A 98 -1.10 1.53 -6.73
N LYS A 99 -0.86 2.85 -6.70
CA LYS A 99 -0.45 3.58 -7.91
C LYS A 99 0.87 3.02 -8.45
N ASP A 100 0.96 2.95 -9.76
CA ASP A 100 2.18 2.54 -10.45
C ASP A 100 3.17 3.71 -10.42
N LYS A 101 4.09 3.66 -9.46
CA LYS A 101 5.14 4.67 -9.25
C LYS A 101 6.45 3.97 -8.97
N ASN A 102 7.53 4.46 -9.57
CA ASN A 102 8.87 4.05 -9.21
C ASN A 102 9.34 4.88 -8.01
N LEU A 103 9.47 4.26 -6.84
CA LEU A 103 9.92 4.95 -5.63
C LEU A 103 11.33 5.54 -5.77
N ALA A 104 12.21 4.96 -6.59
CA ALA A 104 13.53 5.54 -6.83
C ALA A 104 13.39 6.90 -7.53
N GLU A 105 12.62 6.96 -8.62
CA GLU A 105 12.37 8.20 -9.36
C GLU A 105 11.63 9.25 -8.53
N VAL A 106 10.68 8.83 -7.67
CA VAL A 106 9.99 9.74 -6.74
C VAL A 106 10.99 10.41 -5.80
N MET A 107 11.91 9.63 -5.22
CA MET A 107 12.91 10.16 -4.31
C MET A 107 13.95 11.03 -5.04
N ASP A 108 14.42 10.60 -6.21
CA ASP A 108 15.36 11.35 -7.03
C ASP A 108 14.77 12.70 -7.47
N SER A 109 13.49 12.70 -7.88
CA SER A 109 12.74 13.91 -8.23
C SER A 109 12.58 14.85 -7.02
N PHE A 110 12.28 14.30 -5.84
CA PHE A 110 12.19 15.08 -4.61
C PHE A 110 13.51 15.78 -4.28
N PHE A 111 14.63 15.05 -4.25
CA PHE A 111 15.93 15.65 -3.93
C PHE A 111 16.42 16.62 -5.00
N SER A 112 16.12 16.37 -6.28
CA SER A 112 16.44 17.29 -7.37
C SER A 112 15.70 18.62 -7.21
N LYS A 113 14.38 18.58 -7.00
CA LYS A 113 13.55 19.78 -6.76
C LYS A 113 13.97 20.52 -5.50
N LEU A 114 14.29 19.77 -4.44
CA LEU A 114 14.76 20.35 -3.19
C LEU A 114 16.10 21.07 -3.38
N LEU A 115 17.04 20.47 -4.12
CA LEU A 115 18.34 21.08 -4.42
C LEU A 115 18.18 22.37 -5.23
N GLN A 116 17.42 22.32 -6.33
CA GLN A 116 17.18 23.51 -7.16
C GLN A 116 16.63 24.64 -6.29
N ARG A 117 15.61 24.34 -5.47
CA ARG A 117 14.99 25.36 -4.65
C ARG A 117 15.90 25.92 -3.57
N MET A 118 16.67 25.05 -2.88
CA MET A 118 17.64 25.50 -1.89
C MET A 118 18.76 26.34 -2.52
N PHE A 119 19.20 25.97 -3.73
CA PHE A 119 20.25 26.69 -4.44
C PHE A 119 19.82 28.13 -4.79
N GLU A 120 18.59 28.31 -5.28
CA GLU A 120 18.01 29.64 -5.52
C GLU A 120 17.91 30.46 -4.24
N LEU A 121 17.44 29.86 -3.14
CA LEU A 121 17.23 30.55 -1.87
C LEU A 121 18.56 31.01 -1.23
N ILE A 122 19.60 30.19 -1.34
CA ILE A 122 20.94 30.52 -0.84
C ILE A 122 21.59 31.61 -1.69
N ASN A 123 21.37 31.59 -3.01
CA ASN A 123 21.98 32.51 -3.98
C ASN A 123 20.97 33.53 -4.51
N SER A 124 20.16 34.10 -3.62
CA SER A 124 19.03 34.99 -3.97
C SER A 124 19.41 36.28 -4.69
N ASN A 125 20.68 36.67 -4.66
CA ASN A 125 21.21 37.82 -5.40
C ASN A 125 21.34 37.57 -6.91
N TYR A 126 21.25 36.31 -7.34
CA TYR A 126 21.36 35.91 -8.73
C TYR A 126 20.02 35.39 -9.24
N LYS A 127 19.81 35.54 -10.55
CA LYS A 127 18.71 34.88 -11.26
C LYS A 127 19.28 33.73 -12.07
N PHE A 128 18.71 32.56 -11.90
CA PHE A 128 19.08 31.35 -12.62
C PHE A 128 17.97 31.01 -13.61
N ASP A 129 18.35 30.59 -14.81
CA ASP A 129 17.40 30.00 -15.76
C ASP A 129 17.26 28.49 -15.50
N ASP A 130 16.24 27.89 -16.13
CA ASP A 130 15.96 26.46 -15.99
C ASP A 130 17.14 25.59 -16.43
N SER A 131 17.88 26.02 -17.47
CA SER A 131 19.03 25.26 -17.97
C SER A 131 20.16 25.21 -16.94
N TYR A 132 20.39 26.30 -16.22
CA TYR A 132 21.37 26.37 -15.15
C TYR A 132 20.96 25.48 -13.98
N LEU A 133 19.68 25.51 -13.59
CA LEU A 133 19.17 24.66 -12.51
C LEU A 133 19.20 23.16 -12.85
N VAL A 134 19.01 22.79 -14.12
CA VAL A 134 19.23 21.41 -14.59
C VAL A 134 20.70 21.03 -14.43
N CYS A 135 21.63 21.89 -14.86
CA CYS A 135 23.07 21.67 -14.67
C CYS A 135 23.44 21.51 -13.18
N VAL A 136 22.84 22.30 -12.29
CA VAL A 136 23.03 22.16 -10.83
C VAL A 136 22.60 20.77 -10.35
N THR A 137 21.46 20.25 -10.81
CA THR A 137 21.00 18.91 -10.43
C THR A 137 21.84 17.79 -11.01
N GLU A 138 22.39 17.94 -12.22
CA GLU A 138 23.29 16.95 -12.82
C GLU A 138 24.56 16.77 -11.99
N ARG A 139 25.01 17.82 -11.29
CA ARG A 139 26.17 17.78 -10.39
C ARG A 139 25.86 17.29 -8.97
N MET A 140 24.61 16.97 -8.65
CA MET A 140 24.21 16.54 -7.31
C MET A 140 24.96 15.29 -6.84
N ASN A 141 25.20 14.32 -7.74
CA ASN A 141 25.87 13.06 -7.41
C ASN A 141 27.37 13.24 -7.13
N ASP A 142 28.00 14.19 -7.83
CA ASP A 142 29.43 14.49 -7.70
C ASP A 142 29.68 15.28 -6.42
N LEU A 143 28.87 16.33 -6.18
CA LEU A 143 29.08 17.30 -5.09
C LEU A 143 28.43 16.88 -3.77
N LYS A 144 27.44 16.00 -3.81
CA LYS A 144 26.70 15.48 -2.64
C LYS A 144 26.30 16.58 -1.64
N PRO A 145 25.50 17.59 -2.06
CA PRO A 145 25.09 18.71 -1.20
C PRO A 145 24.29 18.25 0.04
N PHE A 146 23.63 17.09 -0.05
CA PHE A 146 22.91 16.44 1.06
C PHE A 146 23.70 15.27 1.68
N GLY A 147 25.00 15.14 1.38
CA GLY A 147 25.81 14.01 1.79
C GLY A 147 25.28 12.68 1.26
N ASP A 148 25.19 11.68 2.14
CA ASP A 148 24.69 10.34 1.85
C ASP A 148 23.18 10.16 2.14
N VAL A 149 22.51 11.22 2.62
CA VAL A 149 21.10 11.19 3.00
C VAL A 149 20.19 10.78 1.84
N PRO A 150 20.32 11.31 0.60
CA PRO A 150 19.45 10.91 -0.50
C PRO A 150 19.52 9.42 -0.80
N GLN A 151 20.72 8.86 -0.84
CA GLN A 151 20.93 7.45 -1.12
C GLN A 151 20.35 6.56 -0.01
N LYS A 152 20.69 6.86 1.24
CA LYS A 152 20.26 6.07 2.41
C LYS A 152 18.75 6.14 2.60
N LEU A 153 18.17 7.35 2.57
CA LEU A 153 16.74 7.54 2.76
C LEU A 153 15.95 6.86 1.64
N SER A 154 16.37 7.02 0.39
CA SER A 154 15.70 6.36 -0.76
C SER A 154 15.71 4.84 -0.63
N LEU A 155 16.83 4.27 -0.20
CA LEU A 155 16.93 2.82 0.03
C LEU A 155 15.97 2.35 1.14
N HIS A 156 15.94 3.06 2.27
CA HIS A 156 15.07 2.71 3.39
C HIS A 156 13.59 2.87 3.04
N VAL A 157 13.21 3.99 2.42
CA VAL A 157 11.84 4.23 1.95
C VAL A 157 11.41 3.15 0.97
N LYS A 158 12.23 2.86 -0.06
CA LYS A 158 11.92 1.81 -1.04
C LYS A 158 11.66 0.46 -0.38
N ARG A 159 12.57 0.01 0.49
CA ARG A 159 12.46 -1.30 1.16
C ARG A 159 11.23 -1.37 2.06
N SER A 160 11.01 -0.35 2.90
CA SER A 160 9.89 -0.33 3.84
C SER A 160 8.53 -0.29 3.14
N PHE A 161 8.39 0.52 2.09
CA PHE A 161 7.13 0.63 1.36
C PHE A 161 6.80 -0.60 0.53
N ILE A 162 7.80 -1.22 -0.12
CA ILE A 162 7.61 -2.50 -0.82
C ILE A 162 7.12 -3.55 0.17
N ALA A 163 7.83 -3.72 1.30
CA ALA A 163 7.46 -4.72 2.31
C ALA A 163 6.05 -4.49 2.86
N ALA A 164 5.69 -3.26 3.22
CA ALA A 164 4.38 -2.93 3.74
C ALA A 164 3.26 -3.17 2.71
N ARG A 165 3.45 -2.71 1.46
CA ARG A 165 2.49 -2.91 0.36
C ARG A 165 2.30 -4.40 0.05
N THR A 166 3.38 -5.15 -0.09
CA THR A 166 3.31 -6.59 -0.36
C THR A 166 2.64 -7.34 0.78
N PHE A 167 2.92 -6.97 2.03
CA PHE A 167 2.30 -7.61 3.19
C PHE A 167 0.79 -7.40 3.24
N VAL A 168 0.31 -6.15 3.10
CA VAL A 168 -1.14 -5.87 3.13
C VAL A 168 -1.86 -6.49 1.93
N GLN A 169 -1.23 -6.50 0.75
CA GLN A 169 -1.75 -7.17 -0.44
C GLN A 169 -1.83 -8.69 -0.24
N GLY A 170 -0.83 -9.31 0.38
CA GLY A 170 -0.84 -10.73 0.70
C GLY A 170 -1.98 -11.11 1.65
N LEU A 171 -2.25 -10.28 2.67
CA LEU A 171 -3.38 -10.49 3.57
C LEU A 171 -4.74 -10.35 2.84
N ALA A 172 -4.86 -9.38 1.93
CA ALA A 172 -6.05 -9.18 1.12
C ALA A 172 -6.29 -10.36 0.16
N ILE A 173 -5.25 -10.84 -0.53
CA ILE A 173 -5.32 -12.02 -1.39
C ILE A 173 -5.72 -13.25 -0.56
N GLY A 174 -5.16 -13.42 0.63
CA GLY A 174 -5.54 -14.50 1.54
C GLY A 174 -7.03 -14.47 1.91
N ARG A 175 -7.57 -13.29 2.21
CA ARG A 175 -9.01 -13.09 2.43
C ARG A 175 -9.83 -13.51 1.20
N ASP A 176 -9.41 -13.07 0.02
CA ASP A 176 -10.16 -13.27 -1.23
C ASP A 176 -10.18 -14.74 -1.63
N VAL A 177 -9.05 -15.46 -1.48
CA VAL A 177 -8.97 -16.91 -1.68
C VAL A 177 -9.87 -17.67 -0.71
N VAL A 178 -9.85 -17.32 0.59
CA VAL A 178 -10.72 -17.97 1.58
C VAL A 178 -12.20 -17.71 1.27
N THR A 179 -12.53 -16.53 0.74
CA THR A 179 -13.91 -16.21 0.33
C THR A 179 -14.32 -17.03 -0.88
N ALA A 180 -13.46 -17.12 -1.90
CA ALA A 180 -13.72 -17.87 -3.13
C ALA A 180 -13.82 -19.40 -2.93
N VAL A 181 -13.19 -19.96 -1.89
CA VAL A 181 -13.30 -21.40 -1.56
C VAL A 181 -14.64 -21.71 -0.86
N VAL A 182 -15.26 -20.71 -0.23
CA VAL A 182 -16.49 -20.86 0.55
C VAL A 182 -17.74 -20.59 -0.28
N GLU A 183 -17.63 -19.78 -1.32
CA GLU A 183 -18.67 -19.48 -2.31
C GLU A 183 -18.78 -20.57 -3.40
#